data_AF-A0A0L0HR58-F1
#
_entry.id   AF-A0A0L0HR58-F1
#
_cell.length_a   1.000
_cell.length_b   1.000
_cell.length_c   1.000
_cell.angle_alpha   90.00
_cell.angle_beta   90.00
_cell.angle_gamma   90.00
#
_symmetry.space_group_name_H-M   'P 1'
#
loop_
_entity.id
_entity.type
_entity.pdbx_description
1 polymer ?
#
loop_
_entity_poly.entity_id
_entity_poly.type
_entity_poly.pdbx_seq_one_letter_code
_entity_poly.pdbx_strand_id
1 'polypeptide(L)'
;MLYVSIWNYPGGEALDRVHGYVYPGAVVHYDTFTAMTGASLFGHQRADVVYDKTEGLTEFEGFDFVVTENERVSGEWKVMEIVRGFDGVQVVGVRSYLNQVLRWIKSALVGHITSVPVPVHIKIGPKIWILENQKRIRGNA
;
A
#
# COMPACT_ATOMS: atom_id res chain seq x y z
N MET A 1 -9.53 -3.04 15.20
CA MET A 1 -8.80 -3.57 14.02
C MET A 1 -7.54 -4.26 14.49
N LEU A 2 -7.21 -5.43 13.94
CA LEU A 2 -5.93 -6.08 14.20
C LEU A 2 -4.83 -5.23 13.54
N TYR A 3 -3.72 -4.94 14.24
CA TYR A 3 -2.64 -4.07 13.73
C TYR A 3 -2.12 -4.50 12.36
N VAL A 4 -2.11 -5.81 12.08
CA VAL A 4 -1.68 -6.39 10.80
C VAL A 4 -2.60 -6.03 9.63
N SER A 5 -3.91 -5.84 9.88
CA SER A 5 -4.90 -5.60 8.84
C SER A 5 -4.70 -4.25 8.13
N ILE A 6 -3.96 -3.31 8.74
CA ILE A 6 -3.67 -2.01 8.13
C ILE A 6 -2.85 -2.16 6.85
N TRP A 7 -1.97 -3.16 6.78
CA TRP A 7 -1.09 -3.37 5.63
C TRP A 7 -1.81 -3.88 4.38
N ASN A 8 -3.11 -4.18 4.46
CA ASN A 8 -3.96 -4.52 3.32
C ASN A 8 -4.58 -3.28 2.64
N TYR A 9 -4.43 -2.10 3.23
CA TYR A 9 -5.02 -0.85 2.72
C TYR A 9 -3.98 0.23 2.40
N PRO A 10 -2.88 -0.08 1.68
CA PRO A 10 -1.84 0.91 1.38
C PRO A 10 -2.37 2.08 0.54
N GLY A 11 -3.41 1.91 -0.28
CA GLY A 11 -3.97 3.00 -1.09
C GLY A 11 -4.69 4.05 -0.27
N GLY A 12 -5.38 3.64 0.79
CA GLY A 12 -5.98 4.59 1.75
C GLY A 12 -4.91 5.46 2.41
N GLU A 13 -3.86 4.82 2.91
CA GLU A 13 -2.70 5.50 3.50
C GLU A 13 -1.98 6.41 2.49
N ALA A 14 -1.82 5.96 1.25
CA ALA A 14 -1.17 6.77 0.21
C ALA A 14 -1.95 8.04 -0.13
N LEU A 15 -3.28 7.96 -0.19
CA LEU A 15 -4.08 9.15 -0.48
C LEU A 15 -4.17 10.11 0.71
N ASP A 16 -4.20 9.60 1.95
CA ASP A 16 -4.08 10.43 3.16
C ASP A 16 -2.74 11.19 3.18
N ARG A 17 -1.64 10.51 2.85
CA ARG A 17 -0.31 11.12 2.78
C ARG A 17 -0.19 12.14 1.65
N VAL A 18 -0.77 11.89 0.47
CA VAL A 18 -0.71 12.85 -0.64
C VAL A 18 -1.40 14.18 -0.29
N HIS A 19 -2.40 14.16 0.60
CA HIS A 19 -3.07 15.39 1.07
C HIS A 19 -2.13 16.36 1.79
N GLY A 20 -1.02 15.88 2.34
CA GLY A 20 0.03 16.71 2.93
C GLY A 20 0.90 17.46 1.90
N TYR A 21 0.86 17.05 0.62
CA TYR A 21 1.66 17.64 -0.45
C TYR A 21 0.83 18.44 -1.47
N VAL A 22 -0.44 18.07 -1.66
CA VAL A 22 -1.32 18.69 -2.65
C VAL A 22 -1.83 20.06 -2.21
N TYR A 23 -1.93 20.94 -3.21
CA TYR A 23 -2.51 22.27 -3.09
C TYR A 23 -3.92 22.33 -3.71
N PRO A 24 -4.73 23.34 -3.37
CA PRO A 24 -6.05 23.52 -3.99
C PRO A 24 -5.96 23.62 -5.52
N GLY A 25 -6.75 22.82 -6.23
CA GLY A 25 -6.78 22.71 -7.69
C GLY A 25 -5.78 21.71 -8.27
N ALA A 26 -4.94 21.08 -7.46
CA ALA A 26 -4.03 20.03 -7.93
C ALA A 26 -4.81 18.87 -8.56
N VAL A 27 -4.24 18.30 -9.63
CA VAL A 27 -4.78 17.13 -10.32
C VAL A 27 -3.96 15.91 -9.93
N VAL A 28 -4.62 14.95 -9.27
CA VAL A 28 -3.99 13.74 -8.75
C VAL A 28 -4.56 12.54 -9.46
N HIS A 29 -3.70 11.78 -10.13
CA HIS A 29 -4.07 10.47 -10.65
C HIS A 29 -3.74 9.39 -9.62
N TYR A 30 -4.60 8.39 -9.49
CA TYR A 30 -4.25 7.15 -8.82
C TYR A 30 -4.79 5.91 -9.52
N ASP A 31 -3.96 4.88 -9.56
CA ASP A 31 -4.24 3.68 -10.33
C ASP A 31 -5.24 2.72 -9.66
N THR A 32 -5.61 1.68 -10.41
CA THR A 32 -6.57 0.67 -9.99
C THR A 32 -6.15 -0.01 -8.69
N PHE A 33 -4.86 -0.38 -8.54
CA PHE A 33 -4.36 -1.00 -7.32
C PHE A 33 -4.53 -0.08 -6.10
N THR A 34 -4.18 1.19 -6.25
CA THR A 34 -4.37 2.22 -5.22
C THR A 34 -5.85 2.39 -4.87
N ALA A 35 -6.73 2.45 -5.87
CA ALA A 35 -8.17 2.58 -5.67
C ALA A 35 -8.76 1.38 -4.89
N MET A 36 -8.36 0.16 -5.25
CA MET A 36 -8.81 -1.09 -4.64
C MET A 36 -8.32 -1.27 -3.19
N THR A 37 -7.24 -0.60 -2.82
CA THR A 37 -6.64 -0.70 -1.48
C THR A 37 -6.99 0.47 -0.56
N GLY A 38 -8.16 1.08 -0.78
CA GLY A 38 -8.80 1.98 0.19
C GLY A 38 -8.75 3.47 -0.12
N ALA A 39 -8.09 3.90 -1.22
CA ALA A 39 -7.93 5.31 -1.55
C ALA A 39 -9.27 6.06 -1.70
N SER A 40 -10.30 5.42 -2.27
CA SER A 40 -11.58 6.08 -2.53
C SER A 40 -12.27 6.66 -1.29
N LEU A 41 -12.04 6.09 -0.09
CA LEU A 41 -12.60 6.62 1.16
C LEU A 41 -11.99 7.99 1.54
N PHE A 42 -10.71 8.20 1.22
CA PHE A 42 -9.96 9.39 1.59
C PHE A 42 -10.17 10.52 0.58
N GLY A 43 -10.54 10.22 -0.67
CA GLY A 43 -10.72 11.24 -1.72
C GLY A 43 -11.74 12.33 -1.37
N HIS A 44 -12.73 12.02 -0.51
CA HIS A 44 -13.73 13.01 -0.06
C HIS A 44 -13.21 14.05 0.94
N GLN A 45 -12.03 13.83 1.55
CA GLN A 45 -11.47 14.74 2.55
C GLN A 45 -10.94 16.06 1.95
N ARG A 46 -10.64 16.07 0.65
CA ARG A 46 -10.10 17.23 -0.08
C ARG A 46 -10.94 17.49 -1.33
N ALA A 47 -12.04 18.23 -1.14
CA ALA A 47 -12.92 18.65 -2.24
C ALA A 47 -12.27 19.70 -3.17
N ASP A 48 -11.16 20.29 -2.74
CA ASP A 48 -10.35 21.24 -3.49
C ASP A 48 -9.39 20.56 -4.49
N VAL A 49 -9.27 19.23 -4.48
CA VAL A 49 -8.36 18.47 -5.34
C VAL A 49 -9.15 17.74 -6.42
N VAL A 50 -8.61 17.68 -7.63
CA VAL A 50 -9.21 16.93 -8.74
C VAL A 50 -8.60 15.54 -8.79
N TYR A 51 -9.40 14.51 -8.55
CA TYR A 51 -8.96 13.13 -8.60
C TYR A 51 -9.32 12.47 -9.93
N ASP A 52 -8.33 11.90 -10.60
CA ASP A 52 -8.51 11.04 -11.76
C ASP A 52 -8.22 9.58 -11.38
N LYS A 53 -9.11 8.67 -11.79
CA LYS A 53 -9.00 7.22 -11.53
C LYS A 53 -9.06 6.41 -12.82
N THR A 54 -8.70 7.03 -13.94
CA THR A 54 -8.86 6.42 -15.25
C THR A 54 -7.93 5.19 -15.35
N GLU A 55 -8.51 4.01 -15.56
CA GLU A 55 -7.76 2.76 -15.58
C GLU A 55 -6.90 2.65 -16.85
N GLY A 56 -5.72 2.03 -16.73
CA GLY A 56 -4.86 1.73 -17.88
C GLY A 56 -4.15 2.93 -18.51
N LEU A 57 -4.09 4.08 -17.83
CA LEU A 57 -3.29 5.21 -18.30
C LEU A 57 -1.79 4.88 -18.29
N THR A 58 -1.10 5.31 -19.34
CA THR A 58 0.37 5.21 -19.48
C THR A 58 1.04 6.57 -19.58
N GLU A 59 0.26 7.63 -19.81
CA GLU A 59 0.71 9.00 -19.97
C GLU A 59 0.18 9.84 -18.80
N PHE A 60 1.09 10.49 -18.08
CA PHE A 60 0.76 11.16 -16.81
C PHE A 60 1.07 12.66 -16.82
N GLU A 61 1.45 13.23 -17.96
CA GLU A 61 1.97 14.60 -18.07
C GLU A 61 0.96 15.68 -17.61
N GLY A 62 -0.34 15.37 -17.69
CA GLY A 62 -1.42 16.26 -17.25
C GLY A 62 -1.66 16.29 -15.73
N PHE A 63 -0.99 15.45 -14.95
CA PHE A 63 -1.18 15.35 -13.51
C PHE A 63 -0.07 16.07 -12.74
N ASP A 64 -0.42 16.64 -11.59
CA ASP A 64 0.54 17.24 -10.65
C ASP A 64 1.16 16.15 -9.76
N PHE A 65 0.34 15.17 -9.37
CA PHE A 65 0.77 14.02 -8.60
C PHE A 65 0.23 12.72 -9.19
N VAL A 66 1.01 11.66 -9.07
CA VAL A 66 0.62 10.29 -9.42
C VAL A 66 0.85 9.41 -8.21
N VAL A 67 -0.18 8.66 -7.82
CA VAL A 67 -0.11 7.65 -6.77
C VAL A 67 -0.29 6.28 -7.41
N THR A 68 0.79 5.50 -7.48
CA THR A 68 0.80 4.28 -8.30
C THR A 68 1.58 3.13 -7.69
N GLU A 69 1.23 1.90 -8.06
CA GLU A 69 2.02 0.69 -7.77
C GLU A 69 3.32 0.60 -8.59
N ASN A 70 3.49 1.45 -9.60
CA ASN A 70 4.69 1.46 -10.43
C ASN A 70 5.76 2.40 -9.85
N GLU A 71 6.93 1.85 -9.51
CA GLU A 71 8.08 2.64 -9.03
C GLU A 71 8.52 3.73 -10.03
N ARG A 72 8.30 3.47 -11.33
CA ARG A 72 8.72 4.35 -12.41
C ARG A 72 7.57 4.57 -13.38
N VAL A 73 7.36 5.82 -13.73
CA VAL A 73 6.44 6.25 -14.78
C VAL A 73 7.19 7.13 -15.78
N SER A 74 6.69 7.21 -17.01
CA SER A 74 7.32 8.03 -18.06
C SER A 74 7.30 9.51 -17.68
N GLY A 75 8.42 10.21 -17.90
CA GLY A 75 8.56 11.64 -17.65
C GLY A 75 9.50 11.99 -16.50
N GLU A 76 9.45 13.26 -16.06
CA GLU A 76 10.29 13.79 -14.98
C GLU A 76 9.51 13.84 -13.66
N TRP A 77 9.59 12.74 -12.94
CA TRP A 77 8.87 12.54 -11.68
C TRP A 77 9.83 12.41 -10.52
N LYS A 78 9.51 13.08 -9.43
CA LYS A 78 10.22 12.94 -8.16
C LYS A 78 9.42 12.02 -7.25
N VAL A 79 10.07 10.97 -6.74
CA VAL A 79 9.48 10.14 -5.68
C VAL A 79 9.47 10.97 -4.40
N MET A 80 8.27 11.29 -3.93
CA MET A 80 8.07 12.02 -2.67
C MET A 80 8.04 11.06 -1.50
N GLU A 81 7.33 9.93 -1.66
CA GLU A 81 7.18 8.95 -0.61
C GLU A 81 6.86 7.55 -1.18
N ILE A 82 7.14 6.53 -0.36
CA ILE A 82 6.83 5.14 -0.66
C ILE A 82 5.98 4.57 0.48
N VAL A 83 4.75 4.18 0.17
CA VAL A 83 3.85 3.52 1.10
C VAL A 83 4.09 2.02 1.06
N ARG A 84 4.23 1.43 2.24
CA ARG A 84 4.57 0.02 2.41
C ARG A 84 3.32 -0.75 2.80
N GLY A 85 3.16 -1.95 2.24
CA GLY A 85 2.01 -2.80 2.50
C GLY A 85 2.40 -4.26 2.59
N PHE A 86 1.41 -5.11 2.83
CA PHE A 86 1.58 -6.54 2.95
C PHE A 86 2.16 -7.12 1.66
N ASP A 87 3.29 -7.81 1.77
CA ASP A 87 4.02 -8.37 0.64
C ASP A 87 4.04 -9.90 0.64
N GLY A 88 3.74 -10.52 1.78
CA GLY A 88 3.56 -11.96 1.86
C GLY A 88 3.75 -12.52 3.25
N VAL A 89 3.68 -13.84 3.35
CA VAL A 89 3.98 -14.59 4.56
C VAL A 89 5.13 -15.54 4.28
N GLN A 90 6.12 -15.56 5.16
CA GLN A 90 7.19 -16.53 5.16
C GLN A 90 7.04 -17.48 6.33
N VAL A 91 6.92 -18.77 6.04
CA VAL A 91 6.93 -19.81 7.07
C VAL A 91 8.37 -19.97 7.56
N VAL A 92 8.59 -19.79 8.86
CA VAL A 92 9.90 -20.02 9.46
C VAL A 92 10.12 -21.52 9.55
N GLY A 93 11.30 -21.98 9.10
CA GLY A 93 11.63 -23.39 8.98
C GLY A 93 11.28 -24.22 10.22
N VAL A 94 10.47 -25.26 10.01
CA VAL A 94 9.88 -26.13 11.04
C VAL A 94 10.93 -26.76 11.96
N ARG A 95 12.19 -26.91 11.52
CA ARG A 95 13.28 -27.57 12.28
C ARG A 95 13.53 -26.99 13.67
N SER A 96 13.38 -25.68 13.88
CA SER A 96 13.52 -25.06 15.21
C SER A 96 12.28 -25.28 16.11
N TYR A 97 11.14 -25.63 15.51
CA TYR A 97 9.84 -25.73 16.18
C TYR A 97 9.28 -27.17 16.21
N LEU A 98 10.00 -28.16 15.65
CA LEU A 98 9.57 -29.57 15.60
C LEU A 98 9.17 -30.11 16.97
N ASN A 99 9.90 -29.74 18.03
CA ASN A 99 9.60 -30.16 19.40
C ASN A 99 8.31 -29.54 19.95
N GLN A 100 7.88 -28.39 19.43
CA GLN A 100 6.60 -27.76 19.78
C GLN A 100 5.45 -28.35 18.97
N VAL A 101 5.68 -28.64 17.68
CA VAL A 101 4.70 -29.34 16.82
C VAL A 101 4.44 -30.76 17.33
N LEU A 102 5.48 -31.52 17.70
CA LEU A 102 5.34 -32.89 18.25
C LEU A 102 4.62 -32.91 19.59
N ARG A 103 4.91 -31.94 20.48
CA ARG A 103 4.15 -31.77 21.74
C ARG A 103 2.70 -31.41 21.47
N TRP A 104 2.45 -30.55 20.49
CA TRP A 104 1.10 -30.17 20.06
C TRP A 104 0.31 -31.35 19.48
N ILE A 105 0.89 -32.16 18.59
CA ILE A 105 0.24 -33.37 18.03
C ILE A 105 -0.18 -34.32 19.16
N LYS A 106 0.71 -34.52 20.15
CA LYS A 106 0.42 -35.36 21.31
C LYS A 106 -0.72 -34.79 22.17
N SER A 107 -0.79 -33.47 22.34
CA SER A 107 -1.88 -32.83 23.09
C SER A 107 -3.21 -32.78 22.32
N ALA A 108 -3.18 -32.66 20.99
CA ALA A 108 -4.38 -32.71 20.14
C ALA A 108 -5.05 -34.09 20.15
N LEU A 109 -4.26 -35.17 20.27
CA LEU A 109 -4.74 -36.55 20.45
C LEU A 109 -5.44 -36.81 21.79
N VAL A 110 -5.21 -35.95 22.80
CA VAL A 110 -5.79 -36.08 24.16
C VAL A 110 -7.07 -35.25 24.32
N GLY A 111 -7.47 -34.53 23.27
CA GLY A 111 -8.75 -33.83 23.21
C GLY A 111 -8.62 -32.34 23.54
N HIS A 112 -9.09 -31.53 22.58
CA HIS A 112 -9.30 -30.08 22.64
C HIS A 112 -8.07 -29.19 22.40
N ILE A 113 -7.65 -29.11 21.13
CA ILE A 113 -6.90 -27.95 20.64
C ILE A 113 -7.47 -27.52 19.28
N THR A 114 -7.84 -26.25 19.15
CA THR A 114 -8.52 -25.67 17.96
C THR A 114 -7.61 -24.86 17.04
N SER A 115 -6.32 -24.65 17.38
CA SER A 115 -5.39 -23.94 16.51
C SER A 115 -3.92 -24.36 16.69
N VAL A 116 -3.17 -24.28 15.58
CA VAL A 116 -1.70 -24.47 15.54
C VAL A 116 -1.07 -23.09 15.40
N PRO A 117 -0.16 -22.67 16.31
CA PRO A 117 0.65 -21.48 16.08
C PRO A 117 1.73 -21.82 15.04
N VAL A 118 1.47 -21.47 13.78
CA VAL A 118 2.49 -21.55 12.74
C VAL A 118 3.41 -20.33 12.89
N PRO A 119 4.73 -20.50 13.08
CA PRO A 119 5.65 -19.38 13.14
C PRO A 119 5.76 -18.74 11.75
N VAL A 120 5.04 -17.64 11.57
CA VAL A 120 4.98 -16.89 10.32
C VAL A 120 5.67 -15.54 10.50
N HIS A 121 6.54 -15.19 9.56
CA HIS A 121 7.02 -13.83 9.40
C HIS A 121 6.17 -13.14 8.33
N ILE A 122 5.57 -12.01 8.69
CA ILE A 122 4.87 -11.15 7.74
C ILE A 122 5.91 -10.30 7.02
N LYS A 123 5.92 -10.37 5.69
CA LYS A 123 6.74 -9.50 4.85
C LYS A 123 5.96 -8.23 4.54
N ILE A 124 6.63 -7.10 4.72
CA ILE A 124 6.11 -5.78 4.37
C ILE A 124 7.08 -5.19 3.35
N GLY A 125 6.55 -4.75 2.22
CA GLY A 125 7.31 -4.28 1.07
C GLY A 125 6.77 -2.94 0.57
N PRO A 126 7.53 -2.23 -0.29
CA PRO A 126 7.00 -1.06 -0.99
C PRO A 126 5.84 -1.50 -1.89
N LYS A 127 4.74 -0.74 -1.88
CA LYS A 127 3.53 -1.07 -2.64
C LYS A 127 3.02 0.08 -3.49
N ILE A 128 3.12 1.31 -2.99
CA ILE A 128 2.62 2.48 -3.70
C ILE A 128 3.67 3.58 -3.59
N TRP A 129 3.91 4.24 -4.72
CA TRP A 129 4.80 5.38 -4.85
C TRP A 129 3.97 6.63 -5.06
N ILE A 130 4.29 7.67 -4.29
CA ILE A 130 3.74 9.00 -4.46
C ILE A 130 4.76 9.81 -5.26
N LEU A 131 4.36 10.21 -6.45
CA LEU A 131 5.21 10.87 -7.43
C LEU A 131 4.72 12.30 -7.67
N GLU A 132 5.65 13.25 -7.71
CA GLU A 132 5.39 14.66 -7.99
C GLU A 132 5.95 15.06 -9.36
N ASN A 133 5.11 15.70 -10.18
CA ASN A 133 5.49 16.18 -11.50
C ASN A 133 6.39 17.42 -11.38
N GLN A 134 7.65 17.27 -11.76
CA GLN A 134 8.61 18.37 -11.66
C GLN A 134 8.42 19.45 -12.72
N LYS A 135 7.75 19.14 -13.85
CA LYS A 135 7.54 20.10 -14.94
C LYS A 135 6.40 21.07 -14.65
N ARG A 136 5.30 20.58 -14.06
CA ARG A 136 4.10 21.38 -13.82
C ARG A 136 4.24 22.37 -12.67
N ILE A 137 4.91 21.98 -11.58
CA ILE A 137 5.06 22.86 -10.41
C ILE A 137 6.03 24.02 -10.68
N ARG A 138 7.04 23.82 -11.54
CA ARG A 138 7.96 24.89 -11.95
C ARG A 138 7.31 26.00 -12.78
N GLY A 139 6.09 25.79 -13.30
CA GLY A 139 5.36 26.80 -14.07
C GLY A 139 4.64 27.86 -13.22
N ASN A 140 4.60 27.70 -11.89
CA ASN A 140 3.85 28.57 -10.97
C ASN A 140 4.76 29.36 -9.99
N ALA A 141 6.08 29.40 -10.23
CA ALA A 141 7.04 30.15 -9.40
C ALA A 141 7.48 31.45 -10.08
#